data_AF-A0A963EEX6-F1
#
_entry.id   AF-A0A963EEX6-F1
#
_cell.length_a   1.000
_cell.length_b   1.000
_cell.length_c   1.000
_cell.angle_alpha   90.00
_cell.angle_beta   90.00
_cell.angle_gamma   90.00
#
_symmetry.space_group_name_H-M   'P 1'
#
loop_
_entity.id
_entity.type
_entity.pdbx_description
1 polymer ?
#
loop_
_entity_poly.entity_id
_entity_poly.type
_entity_poly.pdbx_seq_one_letter_code
_entity_poly.pdbx_strand_id
1 'polypeptide(L)' 'LPGHPWFVGVQFHPELKSKPFDPHPLFKDFIRAAREQSILV' A
#
# COMPACT_ATOMS: atom_id res chain seq x y z
N LEU A 1 -3.54 13.27 5.00
CA LEU A 1 -4.74 14.04 5.42
C LEU A 1 -4.90 13.82 6.93
N PRO A 2 -5.09 14.86 7.74
CA PRO A 2 -5.33 14.68 9.16
C PRO A 2 -6.43 13.63 9.39
N GLY A 3 -6.14 12.59 10.17
CA GLY A 3 -7.08 11.51 10.49
C GLY A 3 -7.23 10.38 9.47
N HIS A 4 -6.57 10.43 8.31
CA HIS A 4 -6.65 9.32 7.34
C HIS A 4 -5.69 8.18 7.75
N PRO A 5 -6.15 6.92 7.85
CA PRO A 5 -5.36 5.81 8.43
C PRO A 5 -4.12 5.46 7.60
N TRP A 6 -4.20 5.58 6.27
CA TRP A 6 -3.05 5.39 5.39
C TRP A 6 -3.25 6.14 4.07
N PHE A 7 -2.43 7.15 3.76
CA PHE A 7 -2.58 7.97 2.55
C PHE A 7 -1.22 8.27 1.92
N VAL A 8 -1.03 7.85 0.67
CA VAL A 8 0.22 8.03 -0.08
C VAL A 8 -0.11 8.33 -1.54
N GLY A 9 0.64 9.24 -2.16
CA GLY A 9 0.63 9.50 -3.60
C GLY A 9 2.04 9.65 -4.12
N VAL A 10 2.31 9.15 -5.34
CA VAL A 10 3.62 9.19 -5.98
C VAL A 10 3.48 9.61 -7.45
N GLN A 11 4.50 10.28 -7.98
CA GLN A 11 4.51 10.75 -9.38
C GLN A 11 5.25 9.81 -10.34
N PHE A 12 5.97 8.82 -9.80
CA PHE A 12 6.65 7.79 -10.58
C PHE A 12 5.77 6.53 -10.67
N HIS A 13 6.21 5.54 -11.46
CA HIS A 13 5.53 4.26 -11.66
C HIS A 13 6.09 3.16 -10.73
N PRO A 14 5.63 3.03 -9.47
CA PRO A 14 6.08 1.98 -8.54
C PRO A 14 5.77 0.56 -9.03
N GLU A 15 4.74 0.41 -9.86
CA GLU A 15 4.30 -0.85 -10.47
C GLU A 15 5.41 -1.48 -11.32
N LEU A 16 6.19 -0.68 -12.03
CA LEU A 16 7.27 -1.17 -12.90
C LEU A 16 8.46 -1.73 -12.11
N LYS A 17 8.54 -1.42 -10.80
CA LYS A 17 9.60 -1.90 -9.91
C LYS A 17 9.16 -3.07 -9.02
N SER A 18 7.87 -3.39 -8.98
CA SER A 18 7.34 -4.47 -8.15
C SER A 18 7.57 -5.84 -8.80
N LYS A 19 7.98 -6.85 -8.03
CA LYS A 19 8.22 -8.22 -8.50
C LYS A 19 7.45 -9.24 -7.66
N PRO A 20 7.14 -10.44 -8.18
CA PRO A 20 6.37 -11.45 -7.45
C PRO A 20 6.95 -11.84 -6.07
N PHE A 21 8.28 -11.96 -5.97
CA PHE A 21 8.98 -12.33 -4.72
C PHE A 21 9.61 -11.14 -4.00
N ASP A 22 9.49 -9.94 -4.57
CA ASP A 22 10.00 -8.69 -4.00
C ASP A 22 9.02 -7.56 -4.34
N PRO A 23 7.83 -7.56 -3.70
CA PRO A 23 6.80 -6.59 -3.98
C PRO A 23 7.24 -5.21 -3.51
N HIS A 24 6.97 -4.19 -4.32
CA HIS A 24 7.32 -2.83 -3.94
C HIS A 24 6.64 -2.45 -2.60
N PRO A 25 7.36 -1.81 -1.66
CA PRO A 25 6.85 -1.52 -0.31
C PRO A 25 5.49 -0.82 -0.30
N LEU A 26 5.28 0.13 -1.23
CA LEU A 26 4.00 0.82 -1.40
C LEU A 26 2.80 -0.13 -1.50
N PHE A 27 2.90 -1.18 -2.32
CA PHE A 27 1.80 -2.14 -2.48
C PHE A 27 1.68 -3.07 -1.28
N LYS A 28 2.81 -3.54 -0.73
CA LYS A 28 2.81 -4.38 0.48
C LYS A 28 2.15 -3.67 1.66
N ASP A 29 2.50 -2.40 1.88
CA ASP A 29 1.93 -1.59 2.95
C ASP A 29 0.49 -1.18 2.70
N PHE A 30 0.10 -0.95 1.44
CA PHE A 30 -1.30 -0.72 1.10
C PHE A 30 -2.18 -1.91 1.48
N ILE A 31 -1.76 -3.14 1.14
CA ILE A 31 -2.50 -4.36 1.50
C ILE A 31 -2.52 -4.56 3.02
N ARG A 32 -1.41 -4.29 3.72
CA ARG A 32 -1.37 -4.32 5.18
C ARG A 32 -2.37 -3.35 5.80
N ALA A 33 -2.37 -2.09 5.35
CA ALA A 33 -3.30 -1.07 5.85
C ALA A 33 -4.76 -1.44 5.53
N ALA A 34 -5.03 -1.99 4.33
CA ALA A 34 -6.34 -2.48 3.96
C ALA A 34 -6.80 -3.64 4.86
N ARG A 35 -5.89 -4.56 5.22
CA ARG A 35 -6.18 -5.64 6.18
C ARG A 35 -6.48 -5.09 7.57
N GLU A 36 -5.70 -4.13 8.06
CA GLU A 36 -5.91 -3.50 9.38
C GLU A 36 -7.22 -2.71 9.47
N GLN A 37 -7.72 -2.19 8.35
CA GLN A 37 -9.00 -1.48 8.27
C GLN A 37 -10.20 -2.39 7.93
N SER A 38 -9.94 -3.65 7.57
CA SER A 38 -11.00 -4.59 7.19
C SER A 38 -11.86 -4.94 8.41
N ILE A 39 -13.18 -5.00 8.21
CA ILE A 39 -14.15 -5.40 9.24
C ILE A 39 -14.41 -6.92 9.27
N LEU A 40 -13.80 -7.66 8.34
CA LEU A 40 -14.08 -9.08 8.07
C LEU A 40 -13.06 -10.04 8.70
N VAL A 41 -11.98 -9.52 9.27
CA VAL A 41 -10.88 -10.28 9.89
C VAL A 41 -10.39 -9.60 11.15
#